data_AF-A0A0D6E0F0-F1
#
_entry.id   AF-A0A0D6E0F0-F1
#
_cell.length_a   1.000
_cell.length_b   1.000
_cell.length_c   1.000
_cell.angle_alpha   90.00
_cell.angle_beta   90.00
_cell.angle_gamma   90.00
#
_symmetry.space_group_name_H-M   'P 1'
#
loop_
_entity.id
_entity.type
_entity.pdbx_description
1 polymer ?
#
loop_
_entity_poly.entity_id
_entity_poly.type
_entity_poly.pdbx_seq_one_letter_code
_entity_poly.pdbx_strand_id
1 'polypeptide(L)'
;MTTIGQQFKADKAEHVKNKALINQMTPENKAYDDTFVASLYAPDQLSGKDSQSLPNILETVRADILSAQKTQQAAETYFGMPAETLARQFVDALPQKTLRQKIKRQGLISAYLAVIFAIIFLTPWFGGGLTPQNIGLFTLTLLLNLCLLYINLYVPSWLLILYPQKSSQGRTKLTTYLTAGISALFLIIILIVKYLL
;
A
#
# COMPACT_ATOMS: atom_id res chain seq x y z
N MET A 1 22.86 3.54 10.16
CA MET A 1 22.45 3.36 8.74
C MET A 1 22.82 1.94 8.34
N THR A 2 21.84 1.05 8.26
CA THR A 2 22.04 -0.31 7.73
C THR A 2 22.14 -0.21 6.22
N THR A 3 23.17 -0.81 5.61
CA THR A 3 23.32 -0.80 4.15
C THR A 3 22.25 -1.69 3.51
N ILE A 4 21.80 -1.36 2.29
CA ILE A 4 20.76 -2.12 1.56
C ILE A 4 21.10 -3.62 1.51
N GLY A 5 22.39 -3.97 1.32
CA GLY A 5 22.85 -5.35 1.33
C GLY A 5 22.77 -6.07 2.69
N GLN A 6 22.88 -5.35 3.81
CA GLN A 6 22.66 -5.93 5.15
C GLN A 6 21.17 -6.18 5.41
N GLN A 7 20.30 -5.29 4.93
CA GLN A 7 18.86 -5.43 5.06
C GLN A 7 18.32 -6.63 4.25
N PHE A 8 18.77 -6.80 3.00
CA PHE A 8 18.44 -7.98 2.19
C PHE A 8 18.89 -9.31 2.81
N LYS A 9 20.05 -9.33 3.48
CA LYS A 9 20.53 -10.54 4.18
C LYS A 9 19.67 -10.84 5.41
N ALA A 10 19.24 -9.81 6.15
CA ALA A 10 18.35 -9.96 7.29
C ALA A 10 16.97 -10.49 6.86
N ASP A 11 16.37 -9.88 5.84
CA ASP A 11 15.06 -10.30 5.31
C ASP A 11 15.10 -11.76 4.81
N LYS A 12 16.18 -12.14 4.11
CA LYS A 12 16.37 -13.52 3.64
C LYS A 12 16.54 -14.51 4.79
N ALA A 13 17.30 -14.15 5.83
CA ALA A 13 17.48 -14.99 7.01
C ALA A 13 16.16 -15.17 7.77
N GLU A 14 15.37 -14.11 7.86
CA GLU A 14 14.06 -14.12 8.49
C GLU A 14 13.07 -15.01 7.72
N HIS A 15 13.02 -14.91 6.38
CA HIS A 15 12.20 -15.79 5.55
C HIS A 15 12.56 -17.27 5.72
N VAL A 16 13.85 -17.59 5.82
CA VAL A 16 14.32 -18.98 6.02
C VAL A 16 13.91 -19.50 7.39
N LYS A 17 14.08 -18.68 8.44
CA LYS A 17 13.68 -19.03 9.81
C LYS A 17 12.18 -19.26 9.92
N ASN A 18 11.38 -18.37 9.35
CA ASN A 18 9.93 -18.48 9.30
C ASN A 18 9.47 -19.75 8.56
N LYS A 19 10.09 -20.07 7.42
CA LYS A 19 9.78 -21.29 6.67
C LYS A 19 10.10 -22.56 7.47
N ALA A 20 11.19 -22.55 8.24
CA ALA A 20 11.56 -23.67 9.10
C ALA A 20 10.54 -23.92 10.23
N LEU A 21 9.96 -22.86 10.79
CA LEU A 21 8.91 -22.96 11.82
C LEU A 21 7.61 -23.53 11.24
N ILE A 22 7.18 -23.05 10.07
CA ILE A 22 5.96 -23.53 9.40
C ILE A 22 6.04 -25.04 9.10
N ASN A 23 7.21 -25.52 8.69
CA ASN A 23 7.42 -26.94 8.37
C ASN A 23 7.29 -27.87 9.58
N GLN A 24 7.34 -27.34 10.81
CA GLN A 24 7.22 -28.13 12.05
C GLN A 24 5.78 -28.17 12.58
N MET A 25 4.86 -27.40 11.98
CA MET A 25 3.48 -27.29 12.44
C MET A 25 2.62 -28.48 11.99
N THR A 26 1.68 -28.89 12.85
CA THR A 26 0.58 -29.77 12.42
C THR A 26 -0.30 -29.06 11.37
N PRO A 27 -1.07 -29.80 10.55
CA PRO A 27 -1.97 -29.20 9.57
C PRO A 27 -2.97 -28.21 10.18
N GLU A 28 -3.47 -28.48 11.38
CA GLU A 28 -4.39 -27.61 12.12
C GLU A 28 -3.73 -26.29 12.53
N ASN A 29 -2.55 -26.37 13.15
CA ASN A 29 -1.78 -25.19 13.57
C ASN A 29 -1.29 -24.37 12.38
N LYS A 30 -1.01 -25.03 11.25
CA LYS A 30 -0.65 -24.35 10.00
C LYS A 30 -1.84 -23.57 9.43
N ALA A 31 -3.04 -24.15 9.44
CA ALA A 31 -4.25 -23.45 9.00
C ALA A 31 -4.55 -22.21 9.89
N TYR A 32 -4.28 -22.34 11.20
CA TYR A 32 -4.36 -21.21 12.13
C TYR A 32 -3.32 -20.11 11.79
N ASP A 33 -2.05 -20.47 11.54
CA ASP A 33 -1.00 -19.53 11.10
C ASP A 33 -1.37 -18.83 9.79
N ASP A 34 -1.84 -19.56 8.79
CA ASP A 34 -2.23 -19.00 7.49
C ASP A 34 -3.36 -17.96 7.64
N THR A 35 -4.35 -18.27 8.48
CA THR A 35 -5.47 -17.36 8.79
C THR A 35 -4.99 -16.12 9.56
N PHE A 36 -4.08 -16.32 10.51
CA PHE A 36 -3.47 -15.24 11.29
C PHE A 36 -2.67 -14.30 10.39
N VAL A 37 -1.81 -14.84 9.51
CA VAL A 37 -1.01 -14.06 8.56
C VAL A 37 -1.91 -13.27 7.60
N ALA A 38 -2.91 -13.91 7.02
CA ALA A 38 -3.84 -13.23 6.11
C ALA A 38 -4.54 -12.04 6.78
N SER A 39 -4.92 -12.21 8.05
CA SER A 39 -5.56 -11.16 8.85
C SER A 39 -4.60 -10.06 9.29
N LEU A 40 -3.38 -10.43 9.70
CA LEU A 40 -2.34 -9.50 10.15
C LEU A 40 -1.90 -8.54 9.04
N TYR A 41 -1.86 -9.04 7.79
CA TYR A 41 -1.48 -8.27 6.61
C TYR A 41 -2.67 -7.66 5.86
N ALA A 42 -3.88 -7.67 6.45
CA ALA A 42 -5.06 -7.08 5.85
C ALA A 42 -4.86 -5.56 5.61
N PRO A 43 -4.95 -5.06 4.35
CA PRO A 43 -4.59 -3.68 4.01
C PRO A 43 -5.41 -2.60 4.73
N ASP A 44 -6.65 -2.93 5.08
CA ASP A 44 -7.58 -2.07 5.78
C ASP A 44 -7.20 -1.87 7.25
N GLN A 45 -6.70 -2.92 7.93
CA GLN A 45 -6.30 -2.85 9.33
C GLN A 45 -4.92 -2.18 9.51
N LEU A 46 -4.01 -2.38 8.56
CA LEU A 46 -2.65 -1.80 8.61
C LEU A 46 -2.58 -0.33 8.19
N SER A 47 -3.68 0.24 7.70
CA SER A 47 -3.70 1.63 7.21
C SER A 47 -3.41 2.62 8.34
N GLY A 48 -2.25 3.27 8.27
CA GLY A 48 -1.83 4.26 9.27
C GLY A 48 -1.13 3.70 10.51
N LYS A 49 -0.92 2.37 10.59
CA LYS A 49 -0.14 1.70 11.62
C LYS A 49 1.32 1.53 11.20
N ASP A 50 2.26 1.64 12.14
CA ASP A 50 3.67 1.33 11.86
C ASP A 50 3.85 -0.19 11.80
N SER A 51 4.20 -0.69 10.62
CA SER A 51 4.28 -2.12 10.32
C SER A 51 5.68 -2.70 10.58
N GLN A 52 6.62 -1.92 11.11
CA GLN A 52 8.00 -2.38 11.34
C GLN A 52 8.10 -3.53 12.34
N SER A 53 7.14 -3.66 13.27
CA SER A 53 7.11 -4.73 14.27
C SER A 53 6.34 -5.97 13.84
N LEU A 54 5.63 -5.95 12.71
CA LEU A 54 4.88 -7.11 12.21
C LEU A 54 5.72 -8.38 12.07
N PRO A 55 6.97 -8.33 11.55
CA PRO A 55 7.75 -9.54 11.35
C PRO A 55 8.14 -10.21 12.69
N ASN A 56 8.44 -9.40 13.72
CA ASN A 56 8.69 -9.89 15.08
C ASN A 56 7.45 -10.48 15.74
N ILE A 57 6.27 -9.88 15.52
CA ILE A 57 4.99 -10.41 16.01
C ILE A 57 4.74 -11.78 15.39
N LEU A 58 4.95 -11.90 14.07
CA LEU A 58 4.78 -13.15 13.36
C LEU A 58 5.71 -14.25 13.87
N GLU A 59 6.98 -13.92 14.10
CA GLU A 59 7.94 -14.88 14.67
C GLU A 59 7.50 -15.37 16.06
N THR A 60 7.05 -14.44 16.91
CA THR A 60 6.61 -14.73 18.29
C THR A 60 5.39 -15.66 18.29
N VAL A 61 4.35 -15.32 17.51
CA VAL A 61 3.12 -16.12 17.43
C VAL A 61 3.42 -17.52 16.88
N ARG A 62 4.32 -17.65 15.89
CA ARG A 62 4.71 -18.96 15.36
C ARG A 62 5.48 -19.80 16.37
N ALA A 63 6.32 -19.19 17.18
CA ALA A 63 7.00 -19.89 18.28
C ALA A 63 6.00 -20.37 19.34
N ASP A 64 5.00 -19.55 19.67
CA ASP A 64 3.93 -19.90 20.60
C ASP A 64 3.02 -21.01 20.07
N ILE A 65 2.68 -21.00 18.77
CA ILE A 65 1.96 -22.10 18.10
C ILE A 65 2.73 -23.42 18.25
N LEU A 66 4.05 -23.42 18.03
CA LEU A 66 4.87 -24.61 18.21
C LEU A 66 4.99 -25.03 19.69
N SER A 67 4.93 -24.07 20.61
CA SER A 67 4.88 -24.36 22.06
C SER A 67 3.57 -25.08 22.43
N ALA A 68 2.43 -24.57 21.96
CA ALA A 68 1.12 -25.20 22.12
C ALA A 68 1.11 -26.64 21.59
N GLN A 69 1.74 -26.86 20.43
CA GLN A 69 1.87 -28.17 19.82
C GLN A 69 2.69 -29.15 20.69
N LYS A 70 3.76 -28.69 21.35
CA LYS A 70 4.54 -29.53 22.28
C LYS A 70 3.72 -29.97 23.48
N THR A 71 2.76 -29.14 23.90
CA THR A 71 1.79 -29.46 24.95
C THR A 71 0.53 -30.20 24.45
N GLN A 72 0.55 -30.68 23.20
CA GLN A 72 -0.59 -31.37 22.54
C GLN A 72 -1.88 -30.53 22.48
N GLN A 73 -1.75 -29.20 22.44
CA GLN A 73 -2.87 -28.27 22.30
C GLN A 73 -2.89 -27.66 20.89
N ALA A 74 -4.09 -27.47 20.36
CA ALA A 74 -4.30 -26.67 19.16
C ALA A 74 -4.03 -25.19 19.47
N ALA A 75 -3.51 -24.44 18.49
CA ALA A 75 -3.22 -23.02 18.62
C ALA A 75 -4.44 -22.21 19.09
N GLU A 76 -5.62 -22.48 18.51
CA GLU A 76 -6.85 -21.80 18.88
C GLU A 76 -7.22 -22.03 20.35
N THR A 77 -7.00 -23.23 20.88
CA THR A 77 -7.21 -23.54 22.30
C THR A 77 -6.18 -22.86 23.19
N TYR A 78 -4.91 -22.83 22.77
CA TYR A 78 -3.83 -22.19 23.53
C TYR A 78 -4.00 -20.68 23.66
N PHE A 79 -4.36 -20.00 22.55
CA PHE A 79 -4.64 -18.56 22.56
C PHE A 79 -6.04 -18.23 23.08
N GLY A 80 -6.93 -19.23 23.18
CA GLY A 80 -8.32 -19.07 23.61
C GLY A 80 -9.17 -18.21 22.68
N MET A 81 -8.71 -17.98 21.44
CA MET A 81 -9.39 -17.13 20.46
C MET A 81 -9.06 -17.50 19.02
N PRO A 82 -9.95 -17.17 18.07
CA PRO A 82 -9.69 -17.36 16.64
C PRO A 82 -8.53 -16.49 16.14
N ALA A 83 -7.80 -17.00 15.14
CA ALA A 83 -6.64 -16.34 14.54
C ALA A 83 -6.91 -14.90 14.07
N GLU A 84 -8.10 -14.64 13.52
CA GLU A 84 -8.50 -13.30 13.07
C GLU A 84 -8.60 -12.30 14.24
N THR A 85 -9.08 -12.77 15.39
CA THR A 85 -9.25 -11.94 16.60
C THR A 85 -7.89 -11.61 17.20
N LEU A 86 -7.00 -12.61 17.26
CA LEU A 86 -5.62 -12.43 17.70
C LEU A 86 -4.89 -11.42 16.81
N ALA A 87 -5.01 -11.55 15.48
CA ALA A 87 -4.41 -10.62 14.53
C ALA A 87 -4.89 -9.18 14.74
N ARG A 88 -6.20 -8.98 14.93
CA ARG A 88 -6.77 -7.65 15.22
C ARG A 88 -6.19 -7.04 16.49
N GLN A 89 -6.06 -7.81 17.57
CA GLN A 89 -5.46 -7.30 18.81
C GLN A 89 -4.04 -6.79 18.61
N PHE A 90 -3.22 -7.52 17.83
CA PHE A 90 -1.87 -7.08 17.50
C PHE A 90 -1.89 -5.81 16.65
N VAL A 91 -2.73 -5.72 15.63
CA VAL A 91 -2.82 -4.53 14.77
C VAL A 91 -3.33 -3.31 15.54
N ASP A 92 -4.29 -3.49 16.46
CA ASP A 92 -4.81 -2.43 17.31
C ASP A 92 -3.75 -1.91 18.28
N ALA A 93 -2.87 -2.79 18.79
CA ALA A 93 -1.73 -2.43 19.62
C ALA A 93 -0.59 -1.75 18.85
N LEU A 94 -0.54 -1.83 17.51
CA LEU A 94 0.51 -1.19 16.74
C LEU A 94 0.50 0.34 16.91
N PRO A 95 1.68 0.97 17.04
CA PRO A 95 1.76 2.42 17.12
C PRO A 95 1.29 3.05 15.81
N GLN A 96 0.67 4.22 15.91
CA GLN A 96 0.30 4.98 14.72
C GLN A 96 1.56 5.54 14.05
N LYS A 97 1.55 5.61 12.71
CA LYS A 97 2.63 6.26 11.95
C LYS A 97 2.80 7.70 12.41
N THR A 98 4.02 8.05 12.78
CA THR A 98 4.36 9.40 13.20
C THR A 98 4.11 10.40 12.07
N LEU A 99 3.77 11.66 12.41
CA LEU A 99 3.64 12.76 11.44
C LEU A 99 4.86 12.84 10.51
N ARG A 100 6.07 12.59 11.02
CA ARG A 100 7.30 12.55 10.22
C ARG A 100 7.29 11.43 9.16
N GLN A 101 6.81 10.23 9.48
CA GLN A 101 6.65 9.14 8.50
C GLN A 101 5.56 9.46 7.47
N LYS A 102 4.46 10.12 7.89
CA LYS A 102 3.42 10.62 6.99
C LYS A 102 3.98 11.69 6.02
N ILE A 103 4.77 12.62 6.55
CA ILE A 103 5.41 13.70 5.78
C ILE A 103 6.52 13.17 4.86
N LYS A 104 7.32 12.18 5.27
CA LYS A 104 8.35 11.59 4.39
C LYS A 104 7.76 10.97 3.13
N ARG A 105 6.56 10.37 3.24
CA ARG A 105 5.78 9.92 2.08
C ARG A 105 5.33 11.11 1.21
N GLN A 106 4.89 12.22 1.83
CA GLN A 106 4.57 13.46 1.12
C GLN A 106 5.79 14.12 0.45
N GLY A 107 6.97 14.09 1.07
CA GLY A 107 8.19 14.68 0.53
C GLY A 107 8.69 13.98 -0.74
N LEU A 108 8.56 12.66 -0.83
CA LEU A 108 8.75 11.93 -2.10
C LEU A 108 7.77 12.43 -3.17
N ILE A 109 6.53 12.71 -2.79
CA ILE A 109 5.51 13.20 -3.73
C ILE A 109 5.79 14.64 -4.16
N SER A 110 6.24 15.52 -3.26
CA SER A 110 6.70 16.86 -3.61
C SER A 110 7.92 16.83 -4.53
N ALA A 111 8.83 15.87 -4.36
CA ALA A 111 9.96 15.67 -5.26
C ALA A 111 9.49 15.20 -6.66
N TYR A 112 8.53 14.27 -6.73
CA TYR A 112 7.89 13.92 -8.00
C TYR A 112 7.22 15.14 -8.65
N LEU A 113 6.44 15.91 -7.89
CA LEU A 113 5.79 17.12 -8.38
C LEU A 113 6.79 18.17 -8.87
N ALA A 114 7.92 18.33 -8.19
CA ALA A 114 9.00 19.23 -8.59
C ALA A 114 9.70 18.77 -9.88
N VAL A 115 9.94 17.47 -10.04
CA VAL A 115 10.46 16.88 -11.29
C VAL A 115 9.47 17.07 -12.43
N ILE A 116 8.17 16.94 -12.15
CA ILE A 116 7.08 17.17 -13.11
C ILE A 116 7.02 18.63 -13.55
N PHE A 117 7.07 19.59 -12.61
CA PHE A 117 7.13 21.01 -12.94
C PHE A 117 8.39 21.35 -13.70
N ALA A 118 9.53 20.75 -13.36
CA ALA A 118 10.78 20.92 -14.11
C ALA A 118 10.64 20.41 -15.55
N ILE A 119 10.02 19.25 -15.78
CA ILE A 119 9.76 18.73 -17.13
C ILE A 119 8.86 19.67 -17.93
N ILE A 120 7.74 20.12 -17.35
CA ILE A 120 6.80 21.04 -18.00
C ILE A 120 7.48 22.38 -18.33
N PHE A 121 8.32 22.90 -17.44
CA PHE A 121 9.03 24.15 -17.63
C PHE A 121 10.20 24.03 -18.64
N LEU A 122 10.77 22.83 -18.80
CA LEU A 122 11.85 22.52 -19.75
C LEU A 122 11.32 22.10 -21.13
N THR A 123 10.06 21.70 -21.28
CA THR A 123 9.45 21.32 -22.58
C THR A 123 9.66 22.35 -23.71
N PRO A 124 9.60 23.67 -23.46
CA PRO A 124 9.88 24.69 -24.47
C PRO A 124 11.30 24.62 -25.05
N TRP A 125 12.29 24.14 -24.30
CA TRP A 125 13.68 23.98 -24.76
C TRP A 125 13.90 22.75 -25.65
N PHE A 126 12.93 21.83 -25.69
CA PHE A 126 12.93 20.66 -26.58
C PHE A 126 11.99 20.84 -27.79
N GLY A 127 11.58 22.07 -28.08
CA GLY A 127 10.72 22.40 -29.23
C GLY A 127 9.22 22.21 -29.01
N GLY A 128 8.77 21.93 -27.78
CA GLY A 128 7.35 21.84 -27.41
C GLY A 128 6.85 23.13 -26.76
N GLY A 129 6.11 23.95 -27.51
CA GLY A 129 5.52 25.20 -26.99
C GLY A 129 4.24 24.98 -26.19
N LEU A 130 4.03 25.75 -25.12
CA LEU A 130 2.77 25.83 -24.36
C LEU A 130 1.80 26.86 -24.98
N THR A 131 1.65 26.86 -26.31
CA THR A 131 0.60 27.63 -26.99
C THR A 131 -0.58 26.71 -27.32
N PRO A 132 -1.83 27.20 -27.39
CA PRO A 132 -3.01 26.36 -27.68
C PRO A 132 -2.87 25.50 -28.95
N GLN A 133 -2.07 25.94 -29.92
CA GLN A 133 -1.78 25.24 -31.19
C GLN A 133 -0.65 24.21 -31.09
N ASN A 134 0.19 24.28 -30.04
CA ASN A 134 1.40 23.44 -29.88
C ASN A 134 1.36 22.55 -28.63
N ILE A 135 0.23 22.46 -27.93
CA ILE A 135 0.05 21.44 -26.89
C ILE A 135 0.05 20.08 -27.59
N GLY A 136 1.24 19.51 -27.73
CA GLY A 136 1.44 18.22 -28.36
C GLY A 136 0.68 17.15 -27.59
N LEU A 137 0.24 16.12 -28.32
CA LEU A 137 -0.44 14.95 -27.76
C LEU A 137 0.35 14.32 -26.58
N PHE A 138 1.67 14.45 -26.62
CA PHE A 138 2.59 14.08 -25.54
C PHE A 138 2.31 14.83 -24.24
N THR A 139 2.18 16.16 -24.27
CA THR A 139 1.93 16.99 -23.08
C THR A 139 0.56 16.70 -22.49
N LEU A 140 -0.48 16.52 -23.32
CA LEU A 140 -1.82 16.12 -22.88
C LEU A 140 -1.84 14.73 -22.25
N THR A 141 -1.14 13.77 -22.85
CA THR A 141 -1.02 12.40 -22.33
C THR A 141 -0.23 12.39 -21.02
N LEU A 142 0.82 13.20 -20.90
CA LEU A 142 1.57 13.37 -19.66
C LEU A 142 0.66 13.93 -18.56
N LEU A 143 -0.09 15.00 -18.85
CA LEU A 143 -0.98 15.64 -17.88
C LEU A 143 -2.12 14.70 -17.42
N LEU A 144 -2.65 13.88 -18.32
CA LEU A 144 -3.61 12.83 -17.97
C LEU A 144 -2.99 11.82 -17.00
N ASN A 145 -1.83 11.24 -17.35
CA ASN A 145 -1.16 10.25 -16.50
C ASN A 145 -0.86 10.81 -15.10
N LEU A 146 -0.53 12.10 -15.02
CA LEU A 146 -0.31 12.81 -13.76
C LEU A 146 -1.58 12.99 -12.94
N CYS A 147 -2.69 13.39 -13.56
CA CYS A 147 -4.00 13.45 -12.90
C CYS A 147 -4.41 12.08 -12.34
N LEU A 148 -4.24 11.01 -13.13
CA LEU A 148 -4.58 9.65 -12.71
C LEU A 148 -3.69 9.16 -11.56
N LEU A 149 -2.40 9.47 -11.59
CA LEU A 149 -1.47 9.17 -10.50
C LEU A 149 -1.89 9.90 -9.21
N TYR A 150 -2.23 11.18 -9.30
CA TYR A 150 -2.69 11.96 -8.15
C TYR A 150 -3.97 11.39 -7.54
N ILE A 151 -4.96 11.05 -8.37
CA ILE A 151 -6.21 10.43 -7.92
C ILE A 151 -5.92 9.14 -7.16
N ASN A 152 -5.13 8.23 -7.75
CA ASN A 152 -4.83 6.94 -7.15
C ASN A 152 -4.05 7.05 -5.82
N LEU A 153 -3.22 8.08 -5.66
CA LEU A 153 -2.46 8.28 -4.42
C LEU A 153 -3.27 8.96 -3.31
N TYR A 154 -4.07 9.97 -3.66
CA TYR A 154 -4.66 10.88 -2.68
C TYR A 154 -6.14 10.64 -2.41
N VAL A 155 -6.94 10.31 -3.44
CA VAL A 155 -8.38 10.15 -3.29
C VAL A 155 -8.76 9.02 -2.32
N PRO A 156 -8.09 7.85 -2.32
CA PRO A 156 -8.38 6.81 -1.32
C PRO A 156 -8.14 7.27 0.12
N SER A 157 -7.05 8.01 0.35
CA SER A 157 -6.69 8.54 1.68
C SER A 157 -7.65 9.64 2.13
N TRP A 158 -8.12 10.48 1.20
CA TRP A 158 -9.08 11.54 1.47
C TRP A 158 -10.49 10.98 1.72
N LEU A 159 -10.89 9.96 0.97
CA LEU A 159 -12.15 9.23 1.18
C LEU A 159 -12.18 8.46 2.50
N LEU A 160 -11.03 8.02 3.00
CA LEU A 160 -10.90 7.46 4.35
C LEU A 160 -11.25 8.49 5.44
N ILE A 161 -10.86 9.75 5.24
CA ILE A 161 -11.14 10.85 6.19
C ILE A 161 -12.60 11.29 6.09
N LEU A 162 -13.12 11.48 4.87
CA LEU A 162 -14.48 12.00 4.65
C LEU A 162 -15.57 10.94 4.84
N TYR A 163 -15.25 9.68 4.54
CA TYR A 163 -16.19 8.55 4.62
C TYR A 163 -15.56 7.37 5.36
N PRO A 164 -15.28 7.50 6.67
CA PRO A 164 -14.64 6.44 7.45
C PRO A 164 -15.50 5.18 7.54
N GLN A 165 -16.83 5.33 7.52
CA GLN A 165 -17.80 4.23 7.65
C GLN A 165 -18.00 3.41 6.35
N LYS A 166 -17.50 3.90 5.21
CA LYS A 166 -17.69 3.21 3.93
C LYS A 166 -16.68 2.06 3.81
N SER A 167 -17.12 0.88 3.38
CA SER A 167 -16.23 -0.26 3.22
C SER A 167 -15.05 0.04 2.28
N SER A 168 -13.92 -0.66 2.46
CA SER A 168 -12.73 -0.50 1.60
C SER A 168 -13.10 -0.67 0.12
N GLN A 169 -13.84 -1.74 -0.22
CA GLN A 169 -14.34 -1.98 -1.58
C GLN A 169 -15.22 -0.85 -2.12
N GLY A 170 -16.07 -0.24 -1.28
CA GLY A 170 -16.91 0.89 -1.68
C GLY A 170 -16.11 2.15 -1.99
N ARG A 171 -15.01 2.39 -1.28
CA ARG A 171 -14.08 3.51 -1.53
C ARG A 171 -13.22 3.27 -2.77
N THR A 172 -12.77 2.04 -2.98
CA THR A 172 -12.06 1.64 -4.21
C THR A 172 -12.95 1.84 -5.44
N LYS A 173 -14.21 1.34 -5.42
CA LYS A 173 -15.17 1.57 -6.51
C LYS A 173 -15.36 3.06 -6.81
N LEU A 174 -15.50 3.89 -5.78
CA LEU A 174 -15.65 5.34 -5.95
C LEU A 174 -14.41 5.98 -6.60
N THR A 175 -13.23 5.56 -6.18
CA THR A 175 -11.96 6.01 -6.79
C THR A 175 -11.90 5.58 -8.25
N THR A 176 -12.26 4.33 -8.56
CA THR A 176 -12.30 3.81 -9.94
C THR A 176 -13.26 4.60 -10.82
N TYR A 177 -14.47 4.93 -10.34
CA TYR A 177 -15.41 5.74 -11.12
C TYR A 177 -14.88 7.16 -11.36
N LEU A 178 -14.25 7.78 -10.36
CA LEU A 178 -13.63 9.09 -10.51
C LEU A 178 -12.48 9.07 -11.53
N THR A 179 -11.61 8.07 -11.45
CA THR A 179 -10.50 7.83 -12.40
C THR A 179 -11.03 7.61 -13.82
N ALA A 180 -12.10 6.84 -13.98
CA ALA A 180 -12.73 6.58 -15.28
C ALA A 180 -13.36 7.86 -15.86
N GLY A 181 -14.07 8.65 -15.04
CA GLY A 181 -14.66 9.92 -15.47
C GLY A 181 -13.62 10.95 -15.91
N ILE A 182 -12.53 11.09 -15.17
CA ILE A 182 -11.44 12.01 -15.52
C ILE A 182 -10.71 11.55 -16.78
N SER A 183 -10.49 10.23 -16.93
CA SER A 183 -9.95 9.65 -18.17
C SER A 183 -10.83 9.94 -19.38
N ALA A 184 -12.15 9.78 -19.25
CA ALA A 184 -13.09 10.04 -20.34
C ALA A 184 -13.11 11.52 -20.75
N LEU A 185 -13.10 12.44 -19.78
CA LEU A 185 -13.03 13.89 -20.05
C LEU A 185 -11.75 14.27 -20.78
N PHE A 186 -10.61 13.74 -20.36
CA PHE A 186 -9.34 14.00 -21.05
C PHE A 186 -9.31 13.42 -22.47
N LEU A 187 -9.91 12.26 -22.68
CA LEU A 187 -10.00 11.66 -24.01
C LEU A 187 -10.85 12.53 -24.94
N ILE A 188 -11.95 13.08 -24.46
CA ILE A 188 -12.77 14.07 -25.18
C ILE A 188 -11.94 15.32 -25.52
N ILE A 189 -11.19 15.87 -24.56
CA ILE A 189 -10.32 17.04 -24.79
C ILE A 189 -9.25 16.74 -25.85
N ILE A 190 -8.61 15.57 -25.78
CA ILE A 190 -7.61 15.13 -26.77
C ILE A 190 -8.23 15.01 -28.17
N LEU A 191 -9.45 14.48 -28.28
CA LEU A 191 -10.16 14.38 -29.55
C LEU A 191 -10.52 15.77 -30.12
N ILE A 192 -10.96 16.70 -29.26
CA ILE A 192 -11.25 18.08 -29.67
C ILE A 192 -9.97 18.76 -30.18
N VAL A 193 -8.87 18.68 -29.43
CA VAL A 193 -7.60 19.31 -29.82
C VAL A 193 -7.00 18.69 -31.08
N LYS A 194 -7.22 17.39 -31.33
CA LYS A 194 -6.65 16.68 -32.49
C LYS A 194 -7.47 16.84 -33.78
N TYR A 195 -8.79 16.98 -33.68
CA TYR A 195 -9.68 16.88 -34.85
C TYR A 195 -10.53 18.14 -35.10
N LEU A 196 -10.61 19.07 -34.16
CA LEU A 196 -11.44 20.29 -34.25
C LEU A 196 -10.65 21.60 -34.23
N LEU A 197 -9.34 21.55 -33.95
CA LEU A 197 -8.39 22.67 -33.93
C LEU A 197 -7.26 22.39 -34.92
#